data_AF-A0A9J7HN17-F1
#
_entry.id   AF-A0A9J7HN17-F1
#
_cell.length_a   1.000
_cell.length_b   1.000
_cell.length_c   1.000
_cell.angle_alpha   90.00
_cell.angle_beta   90.00
_cell.angle_gamma   90.00
#
_symmetry.space_group_name_H-M   'P 1'
#
loop_
_entity.id
_entity.type
_entity.pdbx_description
1 polymer ?
#
loop_
_entity_poly.entity_id
_entity_poly.type
_entity_poly.pdbx_seq_one_letter_code
_entity_poly.pdbx_strand_id
1 'polypeptide(L)'
;MRPTVQPEFPCADGTCLLESQLCDNRTDCSGGDDEDDCGVVPPPGFSLGLASRYIPDVFVTASSEYKPEFAASQARHTPPTAPGYCWVPSSVLEQWIQVYFGKTTDVTGVVISGGGANWDLGSWVTSFTLAFSMDGTSWVPYGDSNNSVQS
;
A
#
# COMPACT_ATOMS: atom_id res chain seq x y z
N MET A 1 -21.36 -7.20 21.75
CA MET A 1 -19.96 -6.72 21.66
C MET A 1 -19.11 -7.95 21.40
N ARG A 2 -18.56 -8.08 20.19
CA ARG A 2 -17.72 -9.24 19.82
C ARG A 2 -16.31 -8.68 19.59
N PRO A 3 -15.29 -9.07 20.37
CA PRO A 3 -13.95 -8.56 20.17
C PRO A 3 -13.45 -9.06 18.82
N THR A 4 -12.96 -8.13 17.99
CA THR A 4 -12.21 -8.43 16.79
C THR A 4 -10.98 -9.24 17.19
N VAL A 5 -10.96 -10.53 16.88
CA VAL A 5 -9.76 -11.36 16.98
C VAL A 5 -8.77 -10.77 15.98
N GLN A 6 -7.78 -10.04 16.49
CA GLN A 6 -6.70 -9.49 15.70
C GLN A 6 -5.77 -10.64 15.28
N PRO A 7 -5.12 -10.55 14.11
CA PRO A 7 -4.15 -11.56 13.70
C PRO A 7 -3.04 -11.65 14.75
N GLU A 8 -2.95 -12.79 15.40
CA GLU A 8 -2.03 -13.08 16.51
C GLU A 8 -0.85 -13.89 15.98
N PHE A 9 0.35 -13.30 16.04
CA PHE A 9 1.60 -13.93 15.63
C PHE A 9 2.19 -14.71 16.81
N PRO A 10 2.37 -16.04 16.70
CA PRO A 10 2.90 -16.83 17.79
C PRO A 10 4.44 -16.78 17.85
N CYS A 11 4.97 -16.34 18.99
CA CYS A 11 6.38 -16.47 19.37
C CYS A 11 6.76 -17.94 19.64
N ALA A 12 8.05 -18.26 19.63
CA ALA A 12 8.55 -19.61 19.91
C ALA A 12 8.28 -20.08 21.35
N ASP A 13 8.13 -19.14 22.29
CA ASP A 13 7.77 -19.41 23.70
C ASP A 13 6.25 -19.62 23.91
N GLY A 14 5.44 -19.46 22.86
CA GLY A 14 3.99 -19.56 22.89
C GLY A 14 3.26 -18.26 23.23
N THR A 15 3.97 -17.13 23.34
CA THR A 15 3.37 -15.80 23.46
C THR A 15 2.73 -15.41 22.12
N CYS A 16 1.54 -14.80 22.15
CA CYS A 16 0.86 -14.30 20.95
C CYS A 16 0.97 -12.77 20.88
N LEU A 17 1.52 -12.26 19.78
CA LEU A 17 1.72 -10.83 19.55
C LEU A 17 0.74 -10.27 18.54
N LEU A 18 0.48 -8.98 18.66
CA LEU A 18 -0.24 -8.23 17.64
C LEU A 18 0.69 -7.88 16.47
N GLU A 19 0.13 -7.66 15.29
CA GLU A 19 0.90 -7.23 14.11
C GLU A 19 1.71 -5.94 14.36
N SER A 20 1.25 -5.08 15.26
CA SER A 20 1.96 -3.86 15.64
C SER A 20 3.19 -4.07 16.53
N GLN A 21 3.43 -5.30 16.97
CA GLN A 21 4.48 -5.72 17.90
C GLN A 21 5.56 -6.56 17.19
N LEU A 22 5.59 -6.53 15.85
CA LEU A 22 6.61 -7.16 15.03
C LEU A 22 7.52 -6.09 14.45
N CYS A 23 8.83 -6.21 14.64
CA CYS A 23 9.83 -5.22 14.22
C CYS A 23 9.44 -3.78 14.63
N ASP A 24 8.88 -3.61 15.83
CA ASP A 24 8.47 -2.33 16.40
C ASP A 24 9.58 -1.68 17.26
N ASN A 25 10.76 -2.30 17.25
CA ASN A 25 11.95 -1.90 17.99
C ASN A 25 11.76 -2.04 19.50
N ARG A 26 10.84 -2.91 19.93
CA ARG A 26 10.65 -3.37 21.30
C ARG A 26 10.63 -4.89 21.29
N THR A 27 11.26 -5.47 22.31
CA THR A 27 11.21 -6.91 22.52
C THR A 27 9.88 -7.27 23.19
N ASP A 28 8.92 -7.72 22.40
CA ASP A 28 7.61 -8.20 22.83
C ASP A 28 7.58 -9.74 22.94
N CYS A 29 8.36 -10.51 22.16
CA CYS A 29 8.59 -11.94 22.44
C CYS A 29 9.68 -12.11 23.51
N SER A 30 9.52 -13.07 24.43
CA SER A 30 10.55 -13.33 25.46
C SER A 30 11.91 -13.75 24.87
N GLY A 31 11.91 -14.28 23.65
CA GLY A 31 13.10 -14.67 22.88
C GLY A 31 13.68 -13.57 22.00
N GLY A 32 12.97 -12.45 21.80
CA GLY A 32 13.34 -11.42 20.82
C GLY A 32 13.11 -11.83 19.37
N ASP A 33 12.44 -12.96 19.11
CA ASP A 33 12.16 -13.48 17.77
C ASP A 33 11.30 -12.53 16.92
N ASP A 34 10.56 -11.62 17.56
CA ASP A 34 9.79 -10.55 16.94
C ASP A 34 10.66 -9.40 16.41
N GLU A 35 11.91 -9.33 16.86
CA GLU A 35 12.91 -8.33 16.48
C GLU A 35 14.16 -8.96 15.82
N ASP A 36 14.26 -10.29 15.79
CA ASP A 36 15.32 -11.03 15.12
C ASP A 36 14.96 -11.27 13.64
N ASP A 37 15.94 -11.08 12.76
CA ASP A 37 15.77 -11.09 11.29
C ASP A 37 14.83 -9.99 10.74
N CYS A 38 14.74 -8.83 11.41
CA CYS A 38 14.23 -7.58 10.82
C CYS A 38 15.17 -7.00 9.72
N GLY A 39 15.95 -7.85 9.04
CA GLY A 39 17.03 -7.50 8.13
C GLY A 39 16.58 -6.83 6.82
N VAL A 40 17.26 -5.72 6.52
CA VAL A 40 17.65 -5.15 5.20
C VAL A 40 16.80 -5.49 3.98
N VAL A 41 16.14 -4.45 3.44
CA VAL A 41 15.47 -4.41 2.12
C VAL A 41 14.54 -5.62 1.88
N PRO A 42 13.21 -5.43 1.97
CA PRO A 42 12.26 -6.51 1.67
C PRO A 42 12.65 -7.22 0.37
N PRO A 43 12.61 -8.57 0.31
CA PRO A 43 12.90 -9.30 -0.92
C PRO A 43 12.12 -8.69 -2.10
N PRO A 44 12.71 -8.59 -3.31
CA PRO A 44 12.02 -8.05 -4.46
C PRO A 44 10.66 -8.73 -4.65
N GLY A 45 9.59 -7.94 -4.68
CA GLY A 45 8.22 -8.43 -4.77
C GLY A 45 7.48 -8.56 -3.42
N PHE A 46 8.11 -8.23 -2.30
CA PHE A 46 7.41 -8.12 -1.01
C PHE A 46 6.45 -6.92 -1.02
N SER A 47 5.22 -7.13 -0.54
CA SER A 47 4.21 -6.07 -0.52
C SER A 47 4.53 -5.05 0.56
N LEU A 48 4.58 -3.76 0.19
CA LEU A 48 4.87 -2.65 1.12
C LEU A 48 3.70 -2.29 2.05
N GLY A 49 2.62 -3.08 2.07
CA GLY A 49 1.54 -2.89 3.04
C GLY A 49 0.31 -2.10 2.55
N LEU A 50 0.19 -1.84 1.24
CA LEU A 50 -1.06 -1.30 0.68
C LEU A 50 -2.22 -2.30 0.83
N ALA A 51 -1.98 -3.58 0.52
CA ALA A 51 -2.97 -4.64 0.62
C ALA A 51 -3.32 -4.99 2.08
N SER A 52 -2.32 -5.14 2.95
CA SER A 52 -2.53 -5.47 4.37
C SER A 52 -3.09 -4.31 5.22
N ARG A 53 -3.16 -3.09 4.65
CA ARG A 53 -3.48 -1.84 5.36
C ARG A 53 -2.44 -1.40 6.40
N TYR A 54 -1.24 -1.98 6.39
CA TYR A 54 -0.09 -1.46 7.15
C TYR A 54 0.22 0.00 6.80
N ILE A 55 0.11 0.36 5.52
CA ILE A 55 0.09 1.78 5.11
C ILE A 55 -1.30 2.34 5.46
N PRO A 56 -1.44 3.31 6.39
CA PRO A 56 -2.73 3.86 6.78
C PRO A 56 -3.46 4.58 5.65
N ASP A 57 -4.80 4.66 5.72
CA ASP A 57 -5.62 5.33 4.70
C ASP A 57 -5.23 6.80 4.51
N VAL A 58 -4.82 7.49 5.58
CA VAL A 58 -4.36 8.89 5.53
C VAL A 58 -3.06 9.06 4.73
N PHE A 59 -2.30 7.99 4.52
CA PHE A 59 -1.07 8.02 3.72
C PHE A 59 -1.30 7.68 2.25
N VAL A 60 -2.55 7.39 1.86
CA VAL A 60 -2.93 7.22 0.47
C VAL A 60 -3.80 8.40 0.06
N THR A 61 -3.27 9.26 -0.80
CA THR A 61 -3.92 10.51 -1.21
C THR A 61 -4.02 10.58 -2.73
N ALA A 62 -4.93 11.41 -3.23
CA ALA A 62 -5.08 11.62 -4.66
C ALA A 62 -5.34 13.09 -4.98
N SER A 63 -5.04 13.46 -6.22
CA SER A 63 -5.41 14.74 -6.84
C SER A 63 -6.91 15.05 -6.76
N SER A 64 -7.75 14.04 -6.97
CA SER A 64 -9.20 14.15 -6.90
C SER A 64 -9.85 12.77 -6.72
N GLU A 65 -11.13 12.78 -6.38
CA GLU A 65 -11.94 11.59 -6.15
C GLU A 65 -13.33 11.81 -6.76
N TYR A 66 -13.82 10.84 -7.53
CA TYR A 66 -15.13 10.94 -8.17
C TYR A 66 -16.26 11.00 -7.13
N LYS A 67 -16.18 10.12 -6.11
CA LYS A 67 -17.07 10.06 -4.94
C LYS A 67 -16.32 9.45 -3.75
N PRO A 68 -16.81 9.63 -2.51
CA PRO A 68 -16.18 9.05 -1.32
C PRO A 68 -16.00 7.52 -1.37
N GLU A 69 -16.88 6.81 -2.07
CA GLU A 69 -16.77 5.36 -2.23
C GLU A 69 -15.63 4.92 -3.18
N PHE A 70 -15.04 5.87 -3.91
CA PHE A 70 -13.89 5.69 -4.81
C PHE A 70 -12.68 6.51 -4.37
N ALA A 71 -12.58 6.79 -3.06
CA ALA A 71 -11.50 7.56 -2.48
C ALA A 71 -10.13 6.89 -2.69
N ALA A 72 -9.06 7.67 -2.52
CA ALA A 72 -7.68 7.19 -2.65
C ALA A 72 -7.40 5.97 -1.75
N SER A 73 -8.00 5.93 -0.55
CA SER A 73 -7.90 4.83 0.40
C SER A 73 -8.42 3.48 -0.12
N GLN A 74 -9.21 3.49 -1.20
CA GLN A 74 -9.72 2.30 -1.88
C GLN A 74 -8.74 1.72 -2.92
N ALA A 75 -7.61 2.39 -3.20
CA ALA A 75 -6.57 1.89 -4.11
C ALA A 75 -5.70 0.81 -3.47
N ARG A 76 -6.32 -0.27 -2.97
CA ARG A 76 -5.64 -1.37 -2.29
C ARG A 76 -5.95 -2.69 -3.01
N HIS A 77 -4.94 -3.54 -3.13
CA HIS A 77 -5.05 -4.86 -3.75
C HIS A 77 -5.69 -5.89 -2.79
N THR A 78 -6.83 -5.53 -2.21
CA THR A 78 -7.66 -6.37 -1.34
C THR A 78 -9.12 -5.96 -1.54
N PRO A 79 -9.98 -6.82 -2.11
CA PRO A 79 -11.40 -6.53 -2.17
C PRO A 79 -12.01 -6.62 -0.77
N PRO A 80 -12.56 -5.55 -0.19
CA PRO A 80 -13.36 -5.68 1.01
C PRO A 80 -14.60 -6.53 0.68
N THR A 81 -15.15 -7.21 1.67
CA THR A 81 -16.52 -7.74 1.66
C THR A 81 -17.59 -6.64 1.66
N ALA A 82 -17.18 -5.38 1.45
CA ALA A 82 -17.97 -4.16 1.40
C ALA A 82 -17.78 -3.47 0.03
N PRO A 83 -18.77 -2.72 -0.47
CA PRO A 83 -18.65 -2.02 -1.75
C PRO A 83 -17.55 -0.96 -1.67
N GLY A 84 -16.41 -1.24 -2.28
CA GLY A 84 -15.24 -0.38 -2.40
C GLY A 84 -14.33 -1.02 -3.45
N TYR A 85 -14.30 -0.43 -4.65
CA TYR A 85 -13.87 -1.14 -5.86
C TYR A 85 -12.48 -0.73 -6.38
N CYS A 86 -12.06 0.51 -6.13
CA CYS A 86 -10.77 1.10 -6.52
C CYS A 86 -10.81 2.63 -6.26
N TRP A 87 -9.70 3.32 -6.49
CA TRP A 87 -9.71 4.78 -6.67
C TRP A 87 -10.21 5.16 -8.06
N VAL A 88 -11.05 6.20 -8.14
CA VAL A 88 -11.51 6.80 -9.39
C VAL A 88 -11.35 8.32 -9.30
N PRO A 89 -10.58 8.97 -10.18
CA PRO A 89 -10.48 10.43 -10.20
C PRO A 89 -11.74 11.11 -10.73
N SER A 90 -11.94 12.39 -10.40
CA SER A 90 -13.08 13.18 -10.91
C SER A 90 -12.95 13.54 -12.40
N SER A 91 -11.77 13.40 -13.00
CA SER A 91 -11.49 13.66 -14.42
C SER A 91 -10.41 12.71 -14.97
N VAL A 92 -9.98 12.86 -16.23
CA VAL A 92 -8.93 12.01 -16.84
C VAL A 92 -7.58 12.71 -17.04
N LEU A 93 -7.52 14.04 -16.93
CA LEU A 93 -6.31 14.81 -17.22
C LEU A 93 -5.56 15.14 -15.92
N GLU A 94 -4.25 14.91 -15.93
CA GLU A 94 -3.33 15.29 -14.85
C GLU A 94 -3.73 14.78 -13.46
N GLN A 95 -4.30 13.57 -13.42
CA GLN A 95 -4.71 12.93 -12.18
C GLN A 95 -3.61 12.02 -11.64
N TRP A 96 -3.39 12.10 -10.34
CA TRP A 96 -2.42 11.28 -9.63
C TRP A 96 -3.01 10.69 -8.35
N ILE A 97 -2.41 9.57 -7.96
CA ILE A 97 -2.51 8.95 -6.65
C ILE A 97 -1.11 8.85 -6.04
N GLN A 98 -1.00 9.09 -4.76
CA GLN A 98 0.25 9.15 -4.01
C GLN A 98 0.17 8.27 -2.77
N VAL A 99 1.26 7.58 -2.49
CA VAL A 99 1.43 6.76 -1.30
C VAL A 99 2.62 7.30 -0.50
N TYR A 100 2.40 7.65 0.75
CA TYR A 100 3.44 8.09 1.67
C TYR A 100 3.88 6.94 2.58
N PHE A 101 5.17 6.59 2.54
CA PHE A 101 5.69 5.45 3.30
C PHE A 101 6.11 5.79 4.73
N GLY A 102 6.22 7.08 5.11
CA GLY A 102 6.66 7.51 6.44
C GLY A 102 8.15 7.31 6.74
N LYS A 103 8.85 6.52 5.91
CA LYS A 103 10.29 6.27 5.97
C LYS A 103 10.86 6.12 4.56
N THR A 104 12.17 6.32 4.43
CA THR A 104 12.91 6.00 3.20
C THR A 104 12.68 4.52 2.88
N THR A 105 12.17 4.24 1.69
CA THR A 105 11.73 2.91 1.28
C THR A 105 12.16 2.67 -0.17
N ASP A 106 12.87 1.57 -0.40
CA ASP A 106 13.25 1.17 -1.75
C ASP A 106 12.06 0.49 -2.44
N VAL A 107 11.46 1.19 -3.40
CA VAL A 107 10.34 0.68 -4.19
C VAL A 107 10.87 -0.03 -5.43
N THR A 108 10.77 -1.37 -5.47
CA THR A 108 11.31 -2.18 -6.57
C THR A 108 10.28 -2.48 -7.66
N GLY A 109 9.01 -2.15 -7.46
CA GLY A 109 7.95 -2.43 -8.43
C GLY A 109 6.60 -1.85 -8.01
N VAL A 110 5.69 -1.76 -8.98
CA VAL A 110 4.31 -1.28 -8.80
C VAL A 110 3.37 -2.30 -9.42
N VAL A 111 2.34 -2.67 -8.67
CA VAL A 111 1.24 -3.53 -9.15
C VAL A 111 0.01 -2.66 -9.34
N ILE A 112 -0.58 -2.71 -10.53
CA ILE A 112 -1.84 -2.02 -10.84
C ILE A 112 -2.96 -3.05 -11.03
N SER A 113 -4.16 -2.70 -10.58
CA SER A 113 -5.37 -3.49 -10.82
C SER A 113 -6.53 -2.55 -11.19
N GLY A 114 -7.31 -2.92 -12.20
CA GLY A 114 -8.52 -2.19 -12.58
C GLY A 114 -9.71 -2.54 -11.69
N GLY A 115 -10.82 -1.80 -11.87
CA GLY A 115 -12.10 -2.15 -11.25
C GLY A 115 -12.58 -3.51 -11.73
N GLY A 116 -13.12 -4.34 -10.82
CA GLY A 116 -13.56 -5.71 -11.10
C GLY A 116 -14.63 -5.83 -12.20
N ALA A 117 -15.05 -7.07 -12.47
CA ALA A 117 -15.86 -7.46 -13.64
C ALA A 117 -17.27 -6.83 -13.78
N ASN A 118 -17.71 -5.92 -12.90
CA ASN A 118 -18.99 -5.22 -13.07
C ASN A 118 -18.83 -4.09 -14.11
N TRP A 119 -19.42 -4.35 -15.27
CA TRP A 119 -19.15 -3.78 -16.59
C TRP A 119 -19.79 -2.42 -16.89
N ASP A 120 -20.34 -1.71 -15.89
CA ASP A 120 -20.87 -0.35 -16.07
C ASP A 120 -19.89 0.77 -15.61
N LEU A 121 -18.80 0.40 -14.92
CA LEU A 121 -17.74 1.32 -14.45
C LEU A 121 -16.32 0.78 -14.69
N GLY A 122 -16.17 -0.32 -15.44
CA GLY A 122 -14.92 -1.03 -15.68
C GLY A 122 -13.90 -0.18 -16.42
N SER A 123 -13.15 0.64 -15.67
CA SER A 123 -12.06 1.46 -16.16
C SER A 123 -10.75 0.88 -15.64
N TRP A 124 -9.75 0.80 -16.52
CA TRP A 124 -8.40 0.42 -16.16
C TRP A 124 -7.42 1.45 -16.69
N VAL A 125 -6.33 1.64 -15.95
CA VAL A 125 -5.22 2.47 -16.38
C VAL A 125 -4.42 1.68 -17.42
N THR A 126 -4.23 2.25 -18.61
CA THR A 126 -3.46 1.63 -19.71
C THR A 126 -2.01 2.09 -19.75
N SER A 127 -1.73 3.29 -19.25
CA SER A 127 -0.39 3.86 -19.16
C SER A 127 -0.35 4.87 -18.03
N PHE A 128 0.80 4.99 -17.39
CA PHE A 128 1.04 5.95 -16.32
C PHE A 128 2.52 6.36 -16.34
N THR A 129 2.79 7.53 -15.78
CA THR A 129 4.14 7.95 -15.40
C THR A 129 4.30 7.76 -13.89
N LEU A 130 5.53 7.51 -13.45
CA LEU A 130 5.87 7.38 -12.05
C LEU A 130 6.80 8.54 -11.67
N ALA A 131 6.60 9.11 -10.49
CA ALA A 131 7.52 10.07 -9.90
C ALA A 131 7.69 9.76 -8.41
N PHE A 132 8.84 10.12 -7.85
CA PHE A 132 9.13 9.92 -6.43
C PHE A 132 9.67 11.20 -5.80
N SER A 133 9.53 11.31 -4.49
CA SER A 133 9.98 12.46 -3.70
C SER A 133 10.41 12.02 -2.32
N MET A 134 11.45 12.67 -1.79
CA MET A 134 11.95 12.49 -0.42
C MET A 134 11.52 13.61 0.53
N ASP A 135 11.01 14.73 -0.01
CA ASP A 135 10.63 15.93 0.74
C ASP A 135 9.13 16.26 0.64
N GLY A 136 8.39 15.56 -0.24
CA GLY A 136 6.98 15.81 -0.53
C GLY A 136 6.72 17.07 -1.35
N THR A 137 7.75 17.82 -1.75
CA THR A 137 7.62 19.10 -2.48
C THR A 137 8.26 19.07 -3.86
N SER A 138 9.38 18.36 -4.00
CA SER A 138 10.14 18.22 -5.23
C SER A 138 10.02 16.77 -5.72
N TRP A 139 9.56 16.60 -6.95
CA TRP A 139 9.26 15.29 -7.52
C TRP A 139 10.17 14.99 -8.70
N VAL A 140 10.77 13.80 -8.70
CA VAL A 140 11.68 13.32 -9.74
C VAL A 140 10.94 12.26 -10.57
N PRO A 141 10.76 12.46 -11.88
CA PRO A 141 10.20 11.45 -12.77
C PRO A 141 11.07 10.19 -12.79
N TYR A 142 10.44 9.03 -12.73
CA TYR A 142 11.08 7.74 -12.94
C TYR A 142 11.07 7.40 -14.42
N GLY A 143 12.24 7.18 -15.02
CA GLY A 143 12.36 6.68 -16.39
C GLY A 143 12.72 7.70 -17.48
N ASP A 144 13.25 8.88 -17.14
CA ASP A 144 13.74 9.88 -18.13
C ASP A 144 15.01 9.44 -18.93
N SER A 145 15.23 8.13 -19.07
CA SER A 145 16.10 7.55 -20.09
C SER A 145 15.42 6.33 -20.73
N ASN A 146 14.51 6.57 -21.69
CA ASN A 146 14.05 5.61 -22.70
C ASN A 146 13.62 4.21 -22.20
N ASN A 147 12.79 4.10 -21.16
CA ASN A 147 12.15 2.82 -20.87
C ASN A 147 10.74 3.01 -20.34
N SER A 148 9.76 2.92 -21.25
CA SER A 148 8.35 2.79 -20.93
C SER A 148 8.15 1.58 -20.01
N VAL A 149 7.51 1.80 -18.87
CA VAL A 149 7.11 0.74 -17.94
C VAL A 149 6.21 -0.24 -18.71
N GLN A 150 6.67 -1.47 -18.94
CA GLN A 150 5.86 -2.51 -19.56
C GLN A 150 4.99 -3.17 -18.50
N SER A 151 3.70 -3.26 -18.82
CA SER A 151 2.65 -3.98 -18.09
C SER A 151 2.84 -5.48 -18.12
#